data_AF-G8BHN0-F1
#
_entry.id   AF-G8BHN0-F1
#
_cell.length_a   1.000
_cell.length_b   1.000
_cell.length_c   1.000
_cell.angle_alpha   90.00
_cell.angle_beta   90.00
_cell.angle_gamma   90.00
#
_symmetry.space_group_name_H-M   'P 1'
#
loop_
_entity.id
_entity.type
_entity.pdbx_description
1 polymer ?
#
loop_
_entity_poly.entity_id
_entity_poly.type
_entity_poly.pdbx_seq_one_letter_code
_entity_poly.pdbx_strand_id
1 'polypeptide(L)'
;MVYLSNPHVYTPIHGIITLLQYQNNYPHVSSGAGPLAFQARNLLGNKIPDVFVHYSTAIQFNLFGSYAQHYDIAPSIAFTVLYSIVTVLYILLFSFNYSRGHYFWPGIGFIIYGIFRVLGFAIRIQWVRDLSITGVGVASEVFLILPQVLLTSFNLILAQRIFTWRHPVGGSRKLFWGFMLALYAVVAGVIAMTIVAAAGIQVYLLGGPNYYRYVKVVQASSILIILYSLTSISLIGLAFFFKPTRKDENLYTYQPWWIKSFSPLYFVKKGEPQEAGASFLKRNHNHRYAIRVIAATHHHYRTVKGLSNERGDLTHNVSMMILAVTTLIIFLSSVLRAVSCFQARLVYDASPVGSPAMMYVFWGGLELLVNVLYLVGRVDLRFYRPDRLPKSVREIVTAEQSLYPSEIESDVEANSIGEAREKSSDESSSFDNEGSEDELNDFDFGSTKRNSPGYDDDDDDSEGFDFTGNHKSKSHSFRTVAHHEKSDADSEFRF
;
A
#
# COMPACT_ATOMS: atom_id res chain seq x y z
N MET A 1 21.11 13.04 -31.13
CA MET A 1 19.67 13.07 -31.44
C MET A 1 19.37 11.79 -32.18
N VAL A 2 18.62 10.85 -31.61
CA VAL A 2 18.21 9.63 -32.35
C VAL A 2 17.04 10.03 -33.22
N TYR A 3 17.20 9.93 -34.55
CA TYR A 3 16.12 10.22 -35.48
C TYR A 3 15.09 9.09 -35.45
N LEU A 4 14.00 9.28 -34.71
CA LEU A 4 12.81 8.44 -34.85
C LEU A 4 12.30 8.57 -36.28
N SER A 5 12.03 7.42 -36.92
CA SER A 5 11.45 7.38 -38.25
C SER A 5 10.09 8.07 -38.25
N ASN A 6 9.85 9.00 -39.18
CA ASN A 6 8.58 9.72 -39.26
C ASN A 6 7.45 8.75 -39.67
N PRO A 7 6.45 8.49 -38.82
CA PRO A 7 5.39 7.53 -39.13
C PRO A 7 4.38 8.09 -40.14
N HIS A 8 4.30 9.41 -40.29
CA HIS A 8 3.37 10.11 -41.19
C HIS A 8 3.85 10.13 -42.65
N VAL A 9 5.07 9.67 -42.93
CA VAL A 9 5.62 9.58 -44.30
C VAL A 9 5.56 8.13 -44.77
N TYR A 10 4.95 7.92 -45.94
CA TYR A 10 4.93 6.59 -46.57
C TYR A 10 6.35 6.19 -46.99
N THR A 11 6.90 5.25 -46.22
CA THR A 11 8.25 4.70 -46.40
C THR A 11 8.16 3.19 -46.61
N PRO A 12 9.18 2.52 -47.19
CA PRO A 12 9.16 1.06 -47.36
C PRO A 12 8.90 0.32 -46.04
N ILE A 13 9.39 0.85 -44.93
CA ILE A 13 9.21 0.25 -43.60
C ILE A 13 7.80 0.43 -43.04
N HIS A 14 7.13 1.55 -43.34
CA HIS A 14 5.69 1.71 -43.07
C HIS A 14 4.90 0.64 -43.84
N GLY A 15 5.16 0.46 -45.14
CA GLY A 15 4.52 -0.59 -45.94
C GLY A 15 4.69 -2.01 -45.39
N ILE A 16 5.91 -2.37 -44.94
CA ILE A 16 6.18 -3.66 -44.30
C ILE A 16 5.43 -3.82 -42.97
N ILE A 17 5.41 -2.79 -42.12
CA ILE A 17 4.72 -2.85 -40.82
C ILE A 17 3.20 -2.88 -40.99
N THR A 18 2.65 -2.17 -41.98
CA THR A 18 1.24 -2.28 -42.38
C THR A 18 0.91 -3.68 -42.91
N LEU A 19 1.79 -4.31 -43.70
CA LEU A 19 1.61 -5.69 -44.14
C LEU A 19 1.56 -6.68 -42.95
N LEU A 20 2.48 -6.53 -41.99
CA LEU A 20 2.48 -7.31 -40.75
C LEU A 20 1.22 -7.07 -39.90
N GLN A 21 0.67 -5.85 -39.89
CA GLN A 21 -0.60 -5.56 -39.24
C GLN A 21 -1.76 -6.30 -39.93
N TYR A 22 -1.87 -6.25 -41.26
CA TYR A 22 -2.88 -7.02 -41.99
C TYR A 22 -2.78 -8.53 -41.74
N GLN A 23 -1.56 -9.08 -41.70
CA GLN A 23 -1.34 -10.50 -41.36
C GLN A 23 -1.82 -10.85 -39.93
N ASN A 24 -1.73 -9.91 -38.99
CA ASN A 24 -2.16 -10.09 -37.59
C ASN A 24 -3.61 -9.60 -37.35
N ASN A 25 -4.49 -9.67 -38.36
CA ASN A 25 -5.90 -9.24 -38.30
C ASN A 25 -6.09 -7.74 -38.01
N TYR A 26 -5.24 -6.90 -38.62
CA TYR A 26 -5.28 -5.43 -38.60
C TYR A 26 -5.46 -4.80 -37.21
N PRO A 27 -4.52 -5.04 -36.27
CA PRO A 27 -4.55 -4.44 -34.94
C PRO A 27 -4.13 -2.97 -34.99
N HIS A 28 -4.46 -2.23 -33.93
CA HIS A 28 -4.08 -0.83 -33.80
C HIS A 28 -2.55 -0.69 -33.74
N VAL A 29 -2.03 0.26 -34.53
CA VAL A 29 -0.59 0.44 -34.84
C VAL A 29 0.31 0.53 -33.60
N SER A 30 -0.21 1.06 -32.50
CA SER A 30 0.51 1.27 -31.24
C SER A 30 0.54 0.07 -30.29
N SER A 31 0.01 -1.09 -30.68
CA SER A 31 -0.19 -2.26 -29.80
C SER A 31 0.57 -3.52 -30.25
N GLY A 32 0.80 -4.45 -29.32
CA GLY A 32 1.33 -5.79 -29.57
C GLY A 32 2.80 -5.83 -29.98
N ALA A 33 3.61 -4.87 -29.53
CA ALA A 33 5.03 -4.80 -29.87
C ALA A 33 5.83 -6.02 -29.37
N GLY A 34 5.41 -6.71 -28.31
CA GLY A 34 6.00 -7.97 -27.86
C GLY A 34 5.83 -9.10 -28.88
N PRO A 35 4.59 -9.48 -29.25
CA PRO A 35 4.32 -10.41 -30.34
C PRO A 35 5.02 -10.03 -31.66
N LEU A 36 5.00 -8.75 -32.06
CA LEU A 36 5.65 -8.28 -33.28
C LEU A 36 7.18 -8.40 -33.21
N ALA A 37 7.81 -8.08 -32.08
CA ALA A 37 9.24 -8.29 -31.88
C ALA A 37 9.63 -9.78 -31.89
N PHE A 38 8.77 -10.66 -31.36
CA PHE A 38 8.97 -12.11 -31.43
C PHE A 38 8.88 -12.63 -32.87
N GLN A 39 7.85 -12.21 -33.64
CA GLN A 39 7.73 -12.52 -35.06
C GLN A 39 8.95 -12.02 -35.85
N ALA A 40 9.38 -10.78 -35.62
CA ALA A 40 10.56 -10.20 -36.26
C ALA A 40 11.86 -10.97 -35.93
N ARG A 41 12.04 -11.43 -34.69
CA ARG A 41 13.21 -12.25 -34.28
C ARG A 41 13.23 -13.62 -34.97
N ASN A 42 12.06 -14.24 -35.16
CA ASN A 42 11.97 -15.51 -35.87
C ASN A 42 12.29 -15.39 -37.37
N LEU A 43 12.09 -14.21 -37.97
CA LEU A 43 12.35 -13.94 -39.39
C LEU A 43 13.74 -13.36 -39.67
N LEU A 44 14.23 -12.46 -38.81
CA LEU A 44 15.47 -11.68 -39.01
C LEU A 44 16.61 -12.14 -38.09
N GLY A 45 16.35 -13.10 -37.20
CA GLY A 45 17.28 -13.53 -36.16
C GLY A 45 17.30 -12.62 -34.93
N ASN A 46 18.22 -12.90 -34.01
CA ASN A 46 18.25 -12.29 -32.67
C ASN A 46 18.46 -10.77 -32.64
N LYS A 47 18.94 -10.15 -33.73
CA LYS A 47 19.15 -8.70 -33.83
C LYS A 47 18.20 -8.12 -34.90
N ILE A 48 17.12 -7.52 -34.44
CA ILE A 48 16.23 -6.74 -35.31
C ILE A 48 16.98 -5.48 -35.76
N PRO A 49 16.97 -5.11 -37.07
CA PRO A 49 17.61 -3.88 -37.53
C PRO A 49 16.98 -2.63 -36.89
N ASP A 50 17.82 -1.69 -36.46
CA ASP A 50 17.43 -0.51 -35.65
C ASP A 50 16.31 0.32 -36.30
N VAL A 51 16.22 0.36 -37.63
CA VAL A 51 15.17 1.07 -38.36
C VAL A 51 13.77 0.56 -38.00
N PHE A 52 13.59 -0.77 -37.85
CA PHE A 52 12.31 -1.36 -37.42
C PHE A 52 12.01 -1.02 -35.96
N VAL A 53 13.04 -1.06 -35.09
CA VAL A 53 12.91 -0.76 -33.67
C VAL A 53 12.53 0.71 -33.48
N HIS A 54 13.20 1.64 -34.17
CA HIS A 54 12.90 3.07 -34.13
C HIS A 54 11.52 3.41 -34.71
N TYR A 55 11.12 2.80 -35.84
CA TYR A 55 9.77 3.00 -36.37
C TYR A 55 8.70 2.45 -35.42
N SER A 56 8.88 1.24 -34.90
CA SER A 56 7.95 0.63 -33.92
C SER A 56 7.84 1.47 -32.65
N THR A 57 8.96 2.02 -32.15
CA THR A 57 8.97 2.95 -31.02
C THR A 57 8.23 4.24 -31.35
N ALA A 58 8.40 4.80 -32.56
CA ALA A 58 7.77 6.05 -32.97
C ALA A 58 6.22 5.97 -33.00
N ILE A 59 5.66 4.81 -33.37
CA ILE A 59 4.20 4.56 -33.44
C ILE A 59 3.58 4.05 -32.13
N GLN A 60 4.37 3.81 -31.08
CA GLN A 60 3.84 3.38 -29.78
C GLN A 60 3.17 4.53 -29.02
N PHE A 61 2.32 4.19 -28.05
CA PHE A 61 1.73 5.14 -27.10
C PHE A 61 2.83 5.82 -26.26
N ASN A 62 2.81 7.15 -26.17
CA ASN A 62 3.85 7.90 -25.46
C ASN A 62 3.75 7.76 -23.94
N LEU A 63 4.82 7.24 -23.34
CA LEU A 63 4.98 7.09 -21.90
C LEU A 63 5.45 8.41 -21.26
N PHE A 64 5.14 8.62 -19.98
CA PHE A 64 5.76 9.72 -19.23
C PHE A 64 7.24 9.41 -19.00
N GLY A 65 8.13 10.22 -19.58
CA GLY A 65 9.56 9.93 -19.65
C GLY A 65 9.99 9.18 -20.91
N SER A 66 9.07 8.88 -21.82
CA SER A 66 9.28 8.19 -23.08
C SER A 66 10.04 6.85 -22.98
N TYR A 67 10.29 6.23 -24.13
CA TYR A 67 11.05 4.99 -24.28
C TYR A 67 12.54 5.27 -24.07
N ALA A 68 13.27 4.27 -23.57
CA ALA A 68 14.67 4.44 -23.20
C ALA A 68 15.57 4.73 -24.42
N GLN A 69 16.42 5.76 -24.35
CA GLN A 69 17.36 6.14 -25.42
C GLN A 69 18.80 6.26 -24.93
N HIS A 70 19.79 6.36 -25.82
CA HIS A 70 21.21 6.36 -25.42
C HIS A 70 21.63 7.47 -24.44
N TYR A 71 20.95 8.63 -24.44
CA TYR A 71 21.20 9.68 -23.46
C TYR A 71 20.64 9.38 -22.07
N ASP A 72 19.78 8.37 -21.91
CA ASP A 72 19.22 7.95 -20.62
C ASP A 72 20.23 7.19 -19.75
N ILE A 73 21.32 6.68 -20.32
CA ILE A 73 22.32 5.87 -19.62
C ILE A 73 22.93 6.67 -18.45
N ALA A 74 23.47 7.86 -18.73
CA ALA A 74 24.14 8.69 -17.72
C ALA A 74 23.22 9.11 -16.55
N PRO A 75 22.02 9.72 -16.77
CA PRO A 75 21.13 10.07 -15.68
C PRO A 75 20.59 8.82 -14.95
N SER A 76 20.30 7.73 -15.65
CA SER A 76 19.84 6.50 -14.98
C SER A 76 20.91 5.91 -14.05
N ILE A 77 22.19 5.91 -14.46
CA ILE A 77 23.31 5.50 -13.58
C ILE A 77 23.38 6.40 -12.35
N ALA A 78 23.33 7.72 -12.54
CA ALA A 78 23.39 8.68 -11.43
C ALA A 78 22.24 8.48 -10.42
N PHE A 79 20.99 8.33 -10.89
CA PHE A 79 19.87 8.06 -10.00
C PHE A 79 19.92 6.66 -9.37
N THR A 80 20.40 5.63 -10.08
CA THR A 80 20.63 4.30 -9.51
C THR A 80 21.57 4.37 -8.30
N VAL A 81 22.68 5.11 -8.40
CA VAL A 81 23.63 5.31 -7.29
C VAL A 81 22.99 6.12 -6.16
N LEU A 82 22.34 7.25 -6.45
CA LEU A 82 21.70 8.10 -5.43
C LEU A 82 20.60 7.36 -4.65
N TYR A 83 19.73 6.62 -5.33
CA TYR A 83 18.71 5.81 -4.68
C TYR A 83 19.28 4.58 -3.96
N SER A 84 20.42 4.05 -4.39
CA SER A 84 21.14 3.00 -3.63
C SER A 84 21.63 3.54 -2.29
N ILE A 85 22.22 4.75 -2.27
CA ILE A 85 22.64 5.42 -1.03
C ILE A 85 21.44 5.65 -0.11
N VAL A 86 20.32 6.18 -0.64
CA VAL A 86 19.08 6.37 0.14
C VAL A 86 18.54 5.05 0.71
N THR A 87 18.58 3.97 -0.08
CA THR A 87 18.13 2.63 0.36
C THR A 87 19.01 2.12 1.50
N VAL A 88 20.35 2.24 1.39
CA VAL A 88 21.29 1.89 2.46
C VAL A 88 21.03 2.73 3.71
N LEU A 89 20.77 4.04 3.58
CA LEU A 89 20.43 4.90 4.72
C LEU A 89 19.13 4.47 5.43
N TYR A 90 18.09 4.08 4.69
CA TYR A 90 16.87 3.53 5.31
C TYR A 90 17.10 2.18 5.99
N ILE A 91 17.89 1.28 5.39
CA ILE A 91 18.25 0.00 6.01
C ILE A 91 19.01 0.25 7.32
N LEU A 92 20.06 1.07 7.30
CA LEU A 92 20.83 1.43 8.49
C LEU A 92 19.95 2.06 9.57
N LEU A 93 19.11 3.03 9.21
CA LEU A 93 18.18 3.69 10.14
C LEU A 93 17.21 2.68 10.78
N PHE A 94 16.64 1.78 9.97
CA PHE A 94 15.75 0.73 10.45
C PHE A 94 16.49 -0.26 11.38
N SER A 95 17.65 -0.77 10.99
CA SER A 95 18.47 -1.66 11.82
C SER A 95 18.92 -1.03 13.15
N PHE A 96 19.32 0.24 13.15
CA PHE A 96 19.68 0.96 14.37
C PHE A 96 18.49 1.24 15.28
N ASN A 97 17.30 1.46 14.73
CA ASN A 97 16.09 1.62 15.52
C ASN A 97 15.60 0.26 16.07
N TYR A 98 15.61 -0.79 15.26
CA TYR A 98 15.23 -2.14 15.62
C TYR A 98 16.13 -2.72 16.74
N SER A 99 17.46 -2.60 16.60
CA SER A 99 18.44 -3.05 17.63
C SER A 99 18.35 -2.31 18.97
N ARG A 100 17.66 -1.15 19.01
CA ARG A 100 17.37 -0.40 20.23
C ARG A 100 15.93 -0.58 20.74
N GLY A 101 15.13 -1.42 20.09
CA GLY A 101 13.77 -1.75 20.50
C GLY A 101 12.69 -0.78 20.00
N HIS A 102 12.98 0.05 18.98
CA HIS A 102 12.11 1.09 18.45
C HIS A 102 11.51 0.69 17.09
N TYR A 103 10.41 -0.06 17.10
CA TYR A 103 9.83 -0.68 15.90
C TYR A 103 9.00 0.31 15.05
N PHE A 104 9.64 0.95 14.06
CA PHE A 104 8.95 1.81 13.09
C PHE A 104 8.64 1.04 11.80
N TRP A 105 7.56 0.26 11.80
CA TRP A 105 7.14 -0.59 10.67
C TRP A 105 7.04 0.11 9.29
N PRO A 106 6.57 1.38 9.15
CA PRO A 106 6.58 2.06 7.85
C PRO A 106 7.99 2.23 7.25
N GLY A 107 9.05 2.08 8.06
CA GLY A 107 10.44 2.06 7.59
C GLY A 107 10.74 0.95 6.58
N ILE A 108 10.09 -0.22 6.71
CA ILE A 108 10.21 -1.31 5.73
C ILE A 108 9.65 -0.86 4.37
N GLY A 109 8.55 -0.11 4.37
CA GLY A 109 7.98 0.49 3.16
C GLY A 109 8.96 1.43 2.45
N PHE A 110 9.69 2.27 3.18
CA PHE A 110 10.73 3.13 2.61
C PHE A 110 11.90 2.35 2.00
N ILE A 111 12.27 1.21 2.59
CA ILE A 111 13.30 0.31 2.03
C ILE A 111 12.80 -0.32 0.71
N ILE A 112 11.58 -0.85 0.68
CA ILE A 112 10.97 -1.44 -0.54
C ILE A 112 10.86 -0.39 -1.65
N TYR A 113 10.41 0.83 -1.32
CA TYR A 113 10.38 1.97 -2.23
C TYR A 113 11.77 2.27 -2.83
N GLY A 114 12.82 2.29 -2.00
CA GLY A 114 14.19 2.54 -2.43
C GLY A 114 14.68 1.47 -3.41
N ILE A 115 14.44 0.20 -3.10
CA ILE A 115 14.73 -0.95 -3.98
C ILE A 115 14.01 -0.80 -5.32
N PHE A 116 12.72 -0.45 -5.32
CA PHE A 116 11.95 -0.26 -6.56
C PHE A 116 12.52 0.90 -7.41
N ARG A 117 12.92 2.03 -6.81
CA ARG A 117 13.59 3.12 -7.53
C ARG A 117 14.94 2.68 -8.14
N VAL A 118 15.75 1.93 -7.39
CA VAL A 118 17.03 1.37 -7.89
C VAL A 118 16.77 0.43 -9.07
N LEU A 119 15.81 -0.49 -8.96
CA LEU A 119 15.43 -1.40 -10.05
C LEU A 119 14.90 -0.66 -11.27
N GLY A 120 14.02 0.34 -11.10
CA GLY A 120 13.43 1.08 -12.22
C GLY A 120 14.47 1.75 -13.11
N PHE A 121 15.45 2.44 -12.51
CA PHE A 121 16.55 3.05 -13.24
C PHE A 121 17.59 2.03 -13.75
N ALA A 122 17.91 0.99 -12.99
CA ALA A 122 18.85 -0.06 -13.42
C ALA A 122 18.32 -0.84 -14.63
N ILE A 123 17.04 -1.21 -14.62
CA ILE A 123 16.37 -1.89 -15.74
C ILE A 123 16.25 -0.93 -16.94
N ARG A 124 16.06 0.38 -16.72
CA ARG A 124 16.07 1.37 -17.82
C ARG A 124 17.41 1.37 -18.57
N ILE A 125 18.54 1.28 -17.87
CA ILE A 125 19.87 1.16 -18.51
C ILE A 125 19.96 -0.08 -19.40
N GLN A 126 19.43 -1.22 -18.94
CA GLN A 126 19.39 -2.45 -19.73
C GLN A 126 18.45 -2.30 -20.95
N TRP A 127 17.32 -1.61 -20.81
CA TRP A 127 16.39 -1.38 -21.91
C TRP A 127 17.00 -0.59 -23.07
N VAL A 128 17.88 0.39 -22.79
CA VAL A 128 18.62 1.14 -23.82
C VAL A 128 19.45 0.23 -24.75
N ARG A 129 19.87 -0.95 -24.29
CA ARG A 129 20.71 -1.87 -25.09
C ARG A 129 19.93 -2.62 -26.16
N ASP A 130 18.64 -2.88 -25.93
CA ASP A 130 17.74 -3.53 -26.88
C ASP A 130 16.28 -3.20 -26.51
N LEU A 131 15.69 -2.23 -27.22
CA LEU A 131 14.31 -1.81 -27.01
C LEU A 131 13.30 -2.92 -27.41
N SER A 132 13.71 -3.90 -28.23
CA SER A 132 12.82 -4.96 -28.71
C SER A 132 12.51 -6.03 -27.64
N ILE A 133 13.24 -6.03 -26.51
CA ILE A 133 12.86 -6.82 -25.33
C ILE A 133 11.81 -6.05 -24.53
N THR A 134 10.57 -6.04 -25.03
CA THR A 134 9.47 -5.26 -24.44
C THR A 134 9.22 -5.57 -22.95
N GLY A 135 9.46 -6.80 -22.51
CA GLY A 135 9.35 -7.18 -21.09
C GLY A 135 10.31 -6.43 -20.15
N VAL A 136 11.51 -6.08 -20.62
CA VAL A 136 12.46 -5.23 -19.86
C VAL A 136 11.92 -3.79 -19.78
N GLY A 137 11.29 -3.31 -20.85
CA GLY A 137 10.60 -2.01 -20.87
C GLY A 137 9.44 -1.92 -19.89
N VAL A 138 8.53 -2.90 -19.93
CA VAL A 138 7.39 -3.00 -19.00
C VAL A 138 7.88 -3.04 -17.55
N ALA A 139 8.91 -3.85 -17.25
CA ALA A 139 9.49 -3.90 -15.90
C ALA A 139 10.07 -2.55 -15.47
N SER A 140 10.83 -1.87 -16.34
CA SER A 140 11.37 -0.53 -16.05
C SER A 140 10.24 0.48 -15.78
N GLU A 141 9.22 0.51 -16.63
CA GLU A 141 8.08 1.42 -16.50
C GLU A 141 7.34 1.19 -15.17
N VAL A 142 7.00 -0.06 -14.84
CA VAL A 142 6.34 -0.43 -13.59
C VAL A 142 7.17 -0.01 -12.37
N PHE A 143 8.46 -0.34 -12.33
CA PHE A 143 9.33 0.04 -11.21
C PHE A 143 9.62 1.56 -11.14
N LEU A 144 9.40 2.32 -12.22
CA LEU A 144 9.44 3.78 -12.19
C LEU A 144 8.11 4.43 -11.73
N ILE A 145 6.98 3.76 -11.95
CA ILE A 145 5.63 4.21 -11.58
C ILE A 145 5.28 3.89 -10.12
N LEU A 146 5.46 2.65 -9.69
CA LEU A 146 5.00 2.18 -8.37
C LEU A 146 5.55 2.99 -7.19
N PRO A 147 6.82 3.45 -7.17
CA PRO A 147 7.36 4.21 -6.04
C PRO A 147 6.57 5.50 -5.75
N GLN A 148 6.05 6.18 -6.77
CA GLN A 148 5.23 7.39 -6.61
C GLN A 148 3.92 7.10 -5.84
N VAL A 149 3.29 5.95 -6.13
CA VAL A 149 2.05 5.51 -5.45
C VAL A 149 2.36 5.06 -4.00
N LEU A 150 3.51 4.41 -3.78
CA LEU A 150 3.98 4.04 -2.44
C LEU A 150 4.26 5.27 -1.57
N LEU A 151 4.96 6.30 -2.07
CA LEU A 151 5.18 7.56 -1.35
C LEU A 151 3.86 8.23 -0.95
N THR A 152 2.87 8.20 -1.84
CA THR A 152 1.54 8.71 -1.55
C THR A 152 0.89 7.95 -0.38
N SER A 153 1.05 6.63 -0.35
CA SER A 153 0.53 5.79 0.73
C SER A 153 1.26 6.01 2.05
N PHE A 154 2.56 6.23 2.03
CA PHE A 154 3.30 6.60 3.24
C PHE A 154 2.82 7.96 3.77
N ASN A 155 2.65 8.96 2.91
CA ASN A 155 2.08 10.24 3.32
C ASN A 155 0.69 10.09 3.96
N LEU A 156 -0.17 9.19 3.45
CA LEU A 156 -1.48 8.93 4.03
C LEU A 156 -1.39 8.26 5.41
N ILE A 157 -0.51 7.26 5.56
CA ILE A 157 -0.24 6.59 6.86
C ILE A 157 0.29 7.59 7.89
N LEU A 158 1.14 8.53 7.48
CA LEU A 158 1.70 9.58 8.34
C LEU A 158 0.64 10.64 8.69
N ALA A 159 -0.22 11.03 7.74
CA ALA A 159 -1.37 11.90 7.97
C ALA A 159 -2.39 11.27 8.93
N GLN A 160 -2.69 9.97 8.78
CA GLN A 160 -3.55 9.21 9.71
C GLN A 160 -3.00 9.26 11.14
N ARG A 161 -1.66 9.22 11.31
CA ARG A 161 -1.01 9.33 12.62
C ARG A 161 -1.16 10.72 13.25
N ILE A 162 -1.10 11.80 12.47
CA ILE A 162 -1.42 13.16 12.95
C ILE A 162 -2.91 13.29 13.28
N PHE A 163 -3.80 12.76 12.43
CA PHE A 163 -5.25 12.82 12.67
C PHE A 163 -5.63 12.15 14.00
N THR A 164 -5.18 10.91 14.26
CA THR A 164 -5.43 10.24 15.55
C THR A 164 -4.75 10.94 16.73
N TRP A 165 -3.64 11.66 16.50
CA TRP A 165 -3.01 12.44 17.57
C TRP A 165 -3.84 13.64 17.97
N ARG A 166 -4.46 14.33 16.99
CA ARG A 166 -5.30 15.50 17.23
C ARG A 166 -6.70 15.12 17.73
N HIS A 167 -7.24 14.03 17.20
CA HIS A 167 -8.58 13.49 17.47
C HIS A 167 -8.48 12.02 17.88
N PRO A 168 -8.02 11.70 19.10
CA PRO A 168 -7.83 10.32 19.57
C PRO A 168 -9.12 9.49 19.54
N VAL A 169 -10.28 10.06 19.88
CA VAL A 169 -11.57 9.35 19.80
C VAL A 169 -12.00 9.16 18.35
N GLY A 170 -11.90 10.22 17.53
CA GLY A 170 -12.24 10.16 16.11
C GLY A 170 -11.43 9.11 15.35
N GLY A 171 -10.11 9.12 15.54
CA GLY A 171 -9.16 8.22 14.88
C GLY A 171 -9.15 6.77 15.39
N SER A 172 -9.90 6.45 16.46
CA SER A 172 -10.04 5.08 16.98
C SER A 172 -11.37 4.41 16.65
N ARG A 173 -12.36 5.15 16.11
CA ARG A 173 -13.68 4.60 15.73
C ARG A 173 -13.56 3.55 14.61
N LYS A 174 -14.38 2.50 14.68
CA LYS A 174 -14.50 1.45 13.65
C LYS A 174 -14.75 2.04 12.25
N LEU A 175 -15.63 3.04 12.14
CA LEU A 175 -15.92 3.73 10.87
C LEU A 175 -14.70 4.40 10.24
N PHE A 176 -13.86 5.07 11.04
CA PHE A 176 -12.64 5.71 10.54
C PHE A 176 -11.63 4.65 10.06
N TRP A 177 -11.47 3.55 10.81
CA TRP A 177 -10.61 2.44 10.39
C TRP A 177 -11.10 1.75 9.12
N GLY A 178 -12.40 1.50 8.98
CA GLY A 178 -12.99 0.96 7.76
C GLY A 178 -12.78 1.87 6.54
N PHE A 179 -12.97 3.19 6.71
CA PHE A 179 -12.68 4.17 5.67
C PHE A 179 -11.19 4.18 5.26
N MET A 180 -10.26 4.16 6.23
CA MET A 180 -8.82 4.08 5.93
C MET A 180 -8.45 2.76 5.23
N LEU A 181 -9.01 1.63 5.66
CA LEU A 181 -8.79 0.33 5.01
C LEU A 181 -9.31 0.33 3.57
N ALA A 182 -10.49 0.90 3.33
CA ALA A 182 -11.05 1.06 1.99
C ALA A 182 -10.15 1.92 1.09
N LEU A 183 -9.59 3.03 1.60
CA LEU A 183 -8.61 3.83 0.85
C LEU A 183 -7.35 3.00 0.49
N TYR A 184 -6.82 2.20 1.41
CA TYR A 184 -5.66 1.35 1.12
C TYR A 184 -5.99 0.24 0.10
N ALA A 185 -7.20 -0.34 0.16
CA ALA A 185 -7.66 -1.33 -0.82
C ALA A 185 -7.85 -0.75 -2.23
N VAL A 186 -8.43 0.45 -2.35
CA VAL A 186 -8.54 1.20 -3.62
C VAL A 186 -7.16 1.39 -4.25
N VAL A 187 -6.14 1.66 -3.44
CA VAL A 187 -4.77 1.90 -3.92
C VAL A 187 -4.09 0.63 -4.40
N ALA A 188 -4.31 -0.50 -3.74
CA ALA A 188 -3.90 -1.81 -4.25
C ALA A 188 -4.54 -2.09 -5.62
N GLY A 189 -5.82 -1.75 -5.79
CA GLY A 189 -6.51 -1.80 -7.10
C GLY A 189 -5.90 -0.87 -8.15
N VAL A 190 -5.55 0.37 -7.78
CA VAL A 190 -4.84 1.32 -8.68
C VAL A 190 -3.47 0.77 -9.07
N ILE A 191 -2.72 0.17 -8.15
CA ILE A 191 -1.43 -0.48 -8.41
C ILE A 191 -1.60 -1.62 -9.42
N ALA A 192 -2.53 -2.55 -9.18
CA ALA A 192 -2.81 -3.65 -10.09
C ALA A 192 -3.19 -3.15 -11.50
N MET A 193 -4.08 -2.15 -11.57
CA MET A 193 -4.44 -1.51 -12.83
C MET A 193 -3.25 -0.85 -13.54
N THR A 194 -2.33 -0.18 -12.83
CA THR A 194 -1.13 0.40 -13.47
C THR A 194 -0.19 -0.64 -14.04
N ILE A 195 -0.05 -1.80 -13.39
CA ILE A 195 0.79 -2.91 -13.87
C ILE A 195 0.17 -3.53 -15.12
N VAL A 196 -1.13 -3.82 -15.08
CA VAL A 196 -1.88 -4.35 -16.24
C VAL A 196 -1.89 -3.35 -17.39
N ALA A 197 -1.97 -2.05 -17.12
CA ALA A 197 -1.89 -1.01 -18.14
C ALA A 197 -0.52 -0.98 -18.84
N ALA A 198 0.59 -0.92 -18.09
CA ALA A 198 1.93 -0.91 -18.67
C ALA A 198 2.22 -2.16 -19.52
N ALA A 199 1.79 -3.34 -19.07
CA ALA A 199 1.96 -4.59 -19.81
C ALA A 199 1.00 -4.74 -21.01
N GLY A 200 -0.26 -4.32 -20.85
CA GLY A 200 -1.36 -4.73 -21.74
C GLY A 200 -1.19 -4.32 -23.19
N ILE A 201 -0.75 -3.08 -23.45
CA ILE A 201 -0.49 -2.59 -24.81
C ILE A 201 0.73 -3.24 -25.48
N GLN A 202 1.68 -3.73 -24.69
CA GLN A 202 2.91 -4.37 -25.19
C GLN A 202 2.70 -5.85 -25.49
N VAL A 203 1.91 -6.55 -24.65
CA VAL A 203 1.68 -8.00 -24.74
C VAL A 203 0.59 -8.35 -25.75
N TYR A 204 -0.49 -7.56 -25.83
CA TYR A 204 -1.64 -7.90 -26.66
C TYR A 204 -1.72 -7.04 -27.93
N LEU A 205 -2.15 -7.65 -29.03
CA LEU A 205 -2.54 -6.97 -30.27
C LEU A 205 -4.00 -6.51 -30.10
N LEU A 206 -4.24 -5.20 -29.97
CA LEU A 206 -5.58 -4.65 -29.71
C LEU A 206 -6.22 -4.13 -31.00
N GLY A 207 -7.43 -4.57 -31.31
CA GLY A 207 -8.27 -3.89 -32.30
C GLY A 207 -8.63 -2.46 -31.85
N GLY A 208 -8.88 -1.55 -32.80
CA GLY A 208 -9.13 -0.12 -32.55
C GLY A 208 -10.10 0.19 -31.38
N PRO A 209 -11.31 -0.39 -31.32
CA PRO A 209 -12.25 -0.15 -30.22
C PRO A 209 -11.68 -0.53 -28.83
N ASN A 210 -10.89 -1.60 -28.75
CA ASN A 210 -10.27 -2.03 -27.50
C ASN A 210 -9.07 -1.14 -27.12
N TYR A 211 -8.33 -0.62 -28.10
CA TYR A 211 -7.28 0.39 -27.85
C TYR A 211 -7.87 1.67 -27.24
N TYR A 212 -8.99 2.18 -27.74
CA TYR A 212 -9.64 3.36 -27.13
C TYR A 212 -10.16 3.09 -25.70
N ARG A 213 -10.67 1.89 -25.43
CA ARG A 213 -11.03 1.46 -24.06
C ARG A 213 -9.79 1.41 -23.15
N TYR A 214 -8.67 0.86 -23.62
CA TYR A 214 -7.39 0.86 -22.90
C TYR A 214 -6.93 2.29 -22.57
N VAL A 215 -6.97 3.23 -23.52
CA VAL A 215 -6.62 4.64 -23.26
C VAL A 215 -7.52 5.25 -22.18
N LYS A 216 -8.81 4.90 -22.13
CA LYS A 216 -9.71 5.34 -21.05
C LYS A 216 -9.35 4.75 -19.68
N VAL A 217 -8.89 3.49 -19.62
CA VAL A 217 -8.38 2.88 -18.37
C VAL A 217 -7.12 3.61 -17.89
N VAL A 218 -6.18 3.93 -18.77
CA VAL A 218 -4.97 4.71 -18.44
C VAL A 218 -5.32 6.12 -17.95
N GLN A 219 -6.27 6.79 -18.62
CA GLN A 219 -6.78 8.11 -18.21
C GLN A 219 -7.43 8.05 -16.81
N ALA A 220 -8.31 7.09 -16.56
CA ALA A 220 -8.96 6.88 -15.25
C ALA A 220 -7.93 6.57 -14.15
N SER A 221 -6.95 5.71 -14.41
CA SER A 221 -5.83 5.42 -13.51
C SER A 221 -5.09 6.70 -13.10
N SER A 222 -4.77 7.57 -14.06
CA SER A 222 -4.07 8.83 -13.77
C SER A 222 -4.89 9.79 -12.90
N ILE A 223 -6.22 9.86 -13.07
CA ILE A 223 -7.10 10.64 -12.19
C ILE A 223 -7.12 10.05 -10.78
N LEU A 224 -7.26 8.73 -10.63
CA LEU A 224 -7.29 8.09 -9.31
C LEU A 224 -5.99 8.32 -8.53
N ILE A 225 -4.83 8.33 -9.21
CA ILE A 225 -3.53 8.66 -8.59
C ILE A 225 -3.49 10.13 -8.13
N ILE A 226 -4.04 11.07 -8.91
CA ILE A 226 -4.15 12.48 -8.50
C ILE A 226 -5.05 12.60 -7.26
N LEU A 227 -6.27 12.06 -7.31
CA LEU A 227 -7.21 12.11 -6.19
C LEU A 227 -6.61 11.48 -4.93
N TYR A 228 -5.91 10.35 -5.09
CA TYR A 228 -5.22 9.71 -3.97
C TYR A 228 -4.12 10.59 -3.37
N SER A 229 -3.35 11.31 -4.18
CA SER A 229 -2.32 12.24 -3.67
C SER A 229 -2.89 13.39 -2.82
N LEU A 230 -4.15 13.76 -3.04
CA LEU A 230 -4.86 14.75 -2.24
C LEU A 230 -5.47 14.20 -0.94
N THR A 231 -5.59 12.88 -0.76
CA THR A 231 -6.17 12.30 0.48
C THR A 231 -5.38 12.67 1.74
N SER A 232 -4.06 12.69 1.64
CA SER A 232 -3.16 12.99 2.76
C SER A 232 -3.33 14.43 3.26
N ILE A 233 -3.37 15.41 2.34
CA ILE A 233 -3.55 16.82 2.71
C ILE A 233 -4.99 17.10 3.15
N SER A 234 -5.99 16.44 2.55
CA SER A 234 -7.38 16.48 3.00
C SER A 234 -7.54 15.96 4.44
N LEU A 235 -6.88 14.86 4.80
CA LEU A 235 -6.93 14.30 6.15
C LEU A 235 -6.25 15.20 7.20
N ILE A 236 -5.16 15.89 6.82
CA ILE A 236 -4.56 16.94 7.65
C ILE A 236 -5.53 18.13 7.78
N GLY A 237 -6.11 18.59 6.67
CA GLY A 237 -7.10 19.68 6.66
C GLY A 237 -8.28 19.40 7.61
N LEU A 238 -8.87 18.21 7.54
CA LEU A 238 -9.93 17.75 8.45
C LEU A 238 -9.49 17.76 9.92
N ALA A 239 -8.23 17.39 10.22
CA ALA A 239 -7.71 17.40 11.59
C ALA A 239 -7.65 18.82 12.22
N PHE A 240 -7.46 19.86 11.40
CA PHE A 240 -7.36 21.25 11.86
C PHE A 240 -8.64 22.06 11.69
N PHE A 241 -9.47 21.73 10.71
CA PHE A 241 -10.77 22.36 10.51
C PHE A 241 -11.74 22.06 11.66
N PHE A 242 -11.75 20.81 12.14
CA PHE A 242 -12.50 20.43 13.34
C PHE A 242 -11.64 20.59 14.60
N LYS A 243 -12.14 21.34 15.58
CA LYS A 243 -11.55 21.40 16.93
C LYS A 243 -11.80 20.07 17.66
N PRO A 244 -10.87 19.58 18.50
CA PRO A 244 -11.10 18.38 19.32
C PRO A 244 -12.34 18.56 20.19
N THR A 245 -13.02 17.44 20.47
CA THR A 245 -14.18 17.46 21.36
C THR A 245 -13.75 17.39 22.82
N ARG A 246 -14.63 17.80 23.75
CA ARG A 246 -14.38 17.61 25.20
C ARG A 246 -14.12 16.15 25.59
N LYS A 247 -14.60 15.19 24.78
CA LYS A 247 -14.28 13.76 24.94
C LYS A 247 -12.83 13.43 24.57
N ASP A 248 -12.28 14.07 23.53
CA ASP A 248 -10.86 13.94 23.16
C ASP A 248 -9.92 14.54 24.21
N GLU A 249 -10.30 15.65 24.84
CA GLU A 249 -9.50 16.34 25.86
C GLU A 249 -9.41 15.57 27.20
N ASN A 250 -10.52 14.92 27.59
CA ASN A 250 -10.63 14.19 28.85
C ASN A 250 -10.02 12.78 28.82
N LEU A 251 -9.69 12.25 27.63
CA LEU A 251 -9.21 10.89 27.44
C LEU A 251 -7.71 10.78 27.74
N TYR A 252 -7.32 9.71 28.45
CA TYR A 252 -5.90 9.41 28.64
C TYR A 252 -5.24 9.00 27.32
N THR A 253 -4.19 9.71 26.93
CA THR A 253 -3.34 9.34 25.79
C THR A 253 -1.98 8.85 26.26
N TYR A 254 -1.49 7.81 25.58
CA TYR A 254 -0.15 7.27 25.77
C TYR A 254 0.74 7.75 24.64
N GLN A 255 1.83 8.41 25.01
CA GLN A 255 2.83 8.93 24.10
C GLN A 255 4.20 8.29 24.36
N PRO A 256 5.06 8.14 23.34
CA PRO A 256 6.45 7.74 23.53
C PRO A 256 7.24 8.88 24.20
N TRP A 257 7.40 8.81 25.53
CA TRP A 257 8.12 9.82 26.32
C TRP A 257 9.65 9.68 26.26
N TRP A 258 10.14 8.50 25.87
CA TRP A 258 11.57 8.24 25.64
C TRP A 258 12.13 8.99 24.42
N ILE A 259 11.28 9.50 23.54
CA ILE A 259 11.68 10.40 22.45
C ILE A 259 11.83 11.80 23.03
N LYS A 260 13.09 12.23 23.22
CA LYS A 260 13.44 13.56 23.75
C LYS A 260 13.65 14.63 22.67
N SER A 261 13.96 14.24 21.43
CA SER A 261 14.27 15.15 20.31
C SER A 261 13.95 14.51 18.95
N PHE A 262 13.80 15.35 17.93
CA PHE A 262 13.70 14.95 16.51
C PHE A 262 14.95 15.35 15.69
N SER A 263 16.10 15.60 16.35
CA SER A 263 17.36 15.92 15.66
C SER A 263 17.83 14.75 14.77
N PRO A 264 18.40 15.01 13.56
CA PRO A 264 18.94 13.96 12.68
C PRO A 264 19.86 12.96 13.37
N LEU A 265 20.71 13.44 14.29
CA LEU A 265 21.71 12.65 15.02
C LEU A 265 21.20 12.09 16.35
N TYR A 266 19.95 12.37 16.74
CA TYR A 266 19.38 11.83 17.97
C TYR A 266 18.97 10.36 17.79
N PHE A 267 19.22 9.55 18.82
CA PHE A 267 18.76 8.17 18.90
C PHE A 267 18.21 7.88 20.29
N VAL A 268 17.16 7.07 20.34
CA VAL A 268 16.59 6.55 21.59
C VAL A 268 17.61 5.67 22.30
N LYS A 269 17.64 5.69 23.63
CA LYS A 269 18.50 4.79 24.42
C LYS A 269 18.03 3.34 24.26
N LYS A 270 18.97 2.40 24.24
CA LYS A 270 18.69 0.97 24.06
C LYS A 270 17.83 0.45 25.21
N GLY A 271 16.65 -0.10 24.91
CA GLY A 271 15.75 -0.72 25.90
C GLY A 271 14.71 0.21 26.53
N GLU A 272 14.84 1.54 26.42
CA GLU A 272 13.84 2.47 26.99
C GLU A 272 12.40 2.25 26.50
N PRO A 273 12.10 1.85 25.23
CA PRO A 273 10.74 1.53 24.81
C PRO A 273 10.13 0.33 25.56
N GLN A 274 10.95 -0.69 25.85
CA GLN A 274 10.56 -1.91 26.57
C GLN A 274 10.32 -1.59 28.05
N GLU A 275 11.24 -0.86 28.68
CA GLU A 275 11.10 -0.38 30.06
C GLU A 275 9.87 0.53 30.21
N ALA A 276 9.62 1.40 29.23
CA ALA A 276 8.44 2.25 29.20
C ALA A 276 7.14 1.44 29.12
N GLY A 277 7.10 0.40 28.27
CA GLY A 277 6.00 -0.57 28.22
C GLY A 277 5.79 -1.31 29.54
N ALA A 278 6.88 -1.80 30.16
CA ALA A 278 6.85 -2.49 31.45
C ALA A 278 6.41 -1.56 32.61
N SER A 279 6.77 -0.27 32.56
CA SER A 279 6.33 0.72 33.56
C SER A 279 4.83 1.01 33.51
N PHE A 280 4.19 0.77 32.35
CA PHE A 280 2.76 0.97 32.12
C PHE A 280 1.94 -0.27 32.48
N LEU A 281 2.57 -1.44 32.42
CA LEU A 281 2.08 -2.72 32.92
C LEU A 281 1.70 -2.65 34.43
N LYS A 282 2.51 -1.91 35.21
CA LYS A 282 2.37 -1.66 36.66
C LYS A 282 1.40 -0.51 37.01
N ARG A 283 0.60 0.01 36.07
CA ARG A 283 -0.29 1.16 36.32
C ARG A 283 -1.75 0.74 36.31
N ASN A 284 -2.58 1.55 36.99
CA ASN A 284 -4.03 1.36 37.07
C ASN A 284 -4.67 1.09 35.69
N HIS A 285 -5.69 0.21 35.65
CA HIS A 285 -6.35 -0.29 34.44
C HIS A 285 -6.76 0.80 33.45
N ASN A 286 -7.28 1.93 33.93
CA ASN A 286 -7.67 3.06 33.09
C ASN A 286 -6.51 3.63 32.24
N HIS A 287 -5.28 3.59 32.75
CA HIS A 287 -4.12 3.92 31.92
C HIS A 287 -3.86 2.86 30.86
N ARG A 288 -4.07 1.57 31.16
CA ARG A 288 -3.79 0.41 30.28
C ARG A 288 -4.58 0.41 28.96
N TYR A 289 -5.72 1.09 28.94
CA TYR A 289 -6.56 1.30 27.76
C TYR A 289 -6.33 2.63 27.02
N ALA A 290 -5.43 3.50 27.52
CA ALA A 290 -5.09 4.79 26.92
C ALA A 290 -4.71 4.70 25.42
N ILE A 291 -5.26 5.61 24.62
CA ILE A 291 -5.05 5.61 23.16
C ILE A 291 -3.60 5.96 22.83
N ARG A 292 -2.96 5.13 22.01
CA ARG A 292 -1.58 5.29 21.54
C ARG A 292 -1.49 6.40 20.49
N VAL A 293 -0.78 7.49 20.79
CA VAL A 293 -0.54 8.61 19.86
C VAL A 293 0.96 8.93 19.74
N ILE A 294 1.32 9.83 18.81
CA ILE A 294 2.71 10.23 18.54
C ILE A 294 3.25 11.20 19.63
N ALA A 295 4.56 11.44 19.64
CA ALA A 295 5.22 12.31 20.64
C ALA A 295 4.88 13.80 20.46
N ALA A 296 4.23 14.43 21.46
CA ALA A 296 4.04 15.89 21.50
C ALA A 296 4.28 16.46 22.90
N THR A 297 4.96 17.59 23.01
CA THR A 297 5.22 18.26 24.30
C THR A 297 4.03 19.13 24.75
N HIS A 298 3.29 19.66 23.79
CA HIS A 298 2.11 20.50 24.00
C HIS A 298 0.87 19.88 23.31
N HIS A 299 -0.33 20.35 23.68
CA HIS A 299 -1.67 19.96 23.15
C HIS A 299 -2.40 18.72 23.72
N HIS A 300 -1.90 18.01 24.74
CA HIS A 300 -2.67 16.94 25.42
C HIS A 300 -2.83 17.22 26.92
N TYR A 301 -4.08 17.35 27.37
CA TYR A 301 -4.44 17.70 28.75
C TYR A 301 -4.20 16.54 29.73
N ARG A 302 -4.43 15.29 29.31
CA ARG A 302 -4.22 14.08 30.11
C ARG A 302 -3.28 13.09 29.41
N THR A 303 -1.98 13.28 29.62
CA THR A 303 -0.94 12.35 29.15
C THR A 303 -0.45 11.43 30.26
N VAL A 304 -0.22 10.17 29.91
CA VAL A 304 0.39 9.18 30.81
C VAL A 304 1.90 9.44 30.88
N LYS A 305 2.35 10.23 31.85
CA LYS A 305 3.76 10.67 32.00
C LYS A 305 4.72 9.50 32.25
N GLY A 306 5.93 9.59 31.70
CA GLY A 306 7.02 8.64 31.96
C GLY A 306 7.65 8.79 33.34
N LEU A 307 8.65 7.94 33.64
CA LEU A 307 9.45 8.06 34.87
C LEU A 307 10.35 9.31 34.87
N SER A 308 10.72 9.81 33.68
CA SER A 308 11.50 11.04 33.48
C SER A 308 10.64 12.15 32.90
N ASN A 309 10.66 13.34 33.53
CA ASN A 309 9.98 14.55 33.02
C ASN A 309 10.83 15.37 32.02
N GLU A 310 12.09 14.98 31.77
CA GLU A 310 12.97 15.64 30.79
C GLU A 310 12.51 15.40 29.35
N ARG A 311 11.81 16.37 28.76
CA ARG A 311 11.40 16.35 27.36
C ARG A 311 11.77 17.66 26.68
N GLY A 312 12.38 17.59 25.49
CA GLY A 312 12.55 18.76 24.62
C GLY A 312 11.22 19.21 24.01
N ASP A 313 11.21 20.36 23.35
CA ASP A 313 10.02 20.84 22.64
C ASP A 313 9.77 20.00 21.36
N LEU A 314 8.75 19.16 21.40
CA LEU A 314 8.32 18.27 20.33
C LEU A 314 7.04 18.84 19.73
N THR A 315 7.20 19.79 18.80
CA THR A 315 6.10 20.34 17.99
C THR A 315 5.92 19.58 16.67
N HIS A 316 4.68 19.55 16.18
CA HIS A 316 4.33 18.93 14.90
C HIS A 316 4.28 19.89 13.72
N ASN A 317 4.61 21.17 13.89
CA ASN A 317 4.61 22.17 12.81
C ASN A 317 5.52 21.74 11.65
N VAL A 318 6.74 21.29 11.97
CA VAL A 318 7.68 20.73 10.98
C VAL A 318 7.18 19.40 10.41
N SER A 319 6.53 18.55 11.21
CA SER A 319 5.94 17.29 10.73
C SER A 319 4.85 17.54 9.67
N MET A 320 4.00 18.54 9.88
CA MET A 320 2.96 18.95 8.93
C MET A 320 3.57 19.59 7.67
N MET A 321 4.58 20.44 7.84
CA MET A 321 5.31 21.05 6.71
C MET A 321 5.95 19.99 5.82
N ILE A 322 6.59 18.96 6.40
CA ILE A 322 7.15 17.83 5.63
C ILE A 322 6.05 17.16 4.81
N LEU A 323 4.91 16.79 5.41
CA LEU A 323 3.82 16.15 4.66
C LEU A 323 3.22 17.09 3.58
N ALA A 324 3.05 18.37 3.87
CA ALA A 324 2.49 19.32 2.90
C ALA A 324 3.43 19.51 1.68
N VAL A 325 4.74 19.62 1.91
CA VAL A 325 5.73 19.77 0.83
C VAL A 325 5.87 18.48 0.02
N THR A 326 5.93 17.32 0.68
CA THR A 326 6.07 16.05 -0.05
C THR A 326 4.80 15.66 -0.79
N THR A 327 3.61 15.91 -0.22
CA THR A 327 2.35 15.70 -0.96
C THR A 327 2.22 16.64 -2.16
N LEU A 328 2.62 17.91 -2.05
CA LEU A 328 2.64 18.84 -3.18
C LEU A 328 3.57 18.38 -4.32
N ILE A 329 4.78 17.92 -3.98
CA ILE A 329 5.73 17.37 -4.95
C ILE A 329 5.13 16.19 -5.71
N ILE A 330 4.56 15.22 -4.98
CA ILE A 330 3.99 14.01 -5.57
C ILE A 330 2.74 14.33 -6.39
N PHE A 331 1.89 15.25 -5.92
CA PHE A 331 0.72 15.74 -6.65
C PHE A 331 1.12 16.37 -7.99
N LEU A 332 2.14 17.24 -8.02
CA LEU A 332 2.61 17.86 -9.26
C LEU A 332 3.15 16.82 -10.26
N SER A 333 3.90 15.82 -9.77
CA SER A 333 4.31 14.65 -10.57
C SER A 333 3.11 13.87 -11.13
N SER A 334 2.06 13.67 -10.33
CA SER A 334 0.83 12.98 -10.75
C SER A 334 0.07 13.75 -11.84
N VAL A 335 -0.02 15.08 -11.71
CA VAL A 335 -0.66 15.95 -12.69
C VAL A 335 0.08 15.92 -14.03
N LEU A 336 1.41 16.04 -14.03
CA LEU A 336 2.21 16.02 -15.27
C LEU A 336 2.12 14.66 -16.00
N ARG A 337 2.16 13.56 -15.23
CA ARG A 337 1.90 12.23 -15.78
C ARG A 337 0.50 12.13 -16.39
N ALA A 338 -0.53 12.62 -15.69
CA ALA A 338 -1.90 12.60 -16.20
C ALA A 338 -2.04 13.42 -17.49
N VAL A 339 -1.41 14.60 -17.60
CA VAL A 339 -1.37 15.36 -18.86
C VAL A 339 -0.80 14.51 -20.01
N SER A 340 0.29 13.76 -19.79
CA SER A 340 0.82 12.83 -20.79
C SER A 340 -0.17 11.71 -21.15
N CYS A 341 -0.84 11.11 -20.16
CA CYS A 341 -1.86 10.08 -20.37
C CYS A 341 -3.12 10.59 -21.09
N PHE A 342 -3.51 11.85 -20.85
CA PHE A 342 -4.67 12.48 -21.48
C PHE A 342 -4.38 12.95 -22.91
N GLN A 343 -3.15 13.37 -23.20
CA GLN A 343 -2.72 13.69 -24.56
C GLN A 343 -2.79 12.46 -25.48
N ALA A 344 -2.53 11.24 -24.95
CA ALA A 344 -2.66 9.96 -25.65
C ALA A 344 -1.98 9.90 -27.03
N ARG A 345 -0.86 10.62 -27.18
CA ARG A 345 -0.12 10.77 -28.45
C ARG A 345 0.83 9.61 -28.69
N LEU A 346 1.27 9.50 -29.95
CA LEU A 346 2.40 8.67 -30.33
C LEU A 346 3.71 9.25 -29.78
N VAL A 347 4.75 8.41 -29.65
CA VAL A 347 6.09 8.86 -29.23
C VAL A 347 6.68 9.89 -30.20
N TYR A 348 6.39 9.77 -31.50
CA TYR A 348 6.84 10.75 -32.49
C TYR A 348 6.25 12.15 -32.25
N ASP A 349 4.96 12.23 -31.92
CA ASP A 349 4.23 13.49 -31.69
C ASP A 349 4.22 13.91 -30.20
N ALA A 350 5.16 13.38 -29.41
CA ALA A 350 5.22 13.58 -27.97
C ALA A 350 5.34 15.05 -27.56
N SER A 351 4.56 15.46 -26.57
CA SER A 351 4.68 16.78 -25.94
C SER A 351 5.95 16.85 -25.08
N PRO A 352 6.56 18.04 -24.90
CA PRO A 352 7.66 18.25 -23.96
C PRO A 352 7.38 17.73 -22.53
N VAL A 353 6.11 17.71 -22.11
CA VAL A 353 5.67 17.15 -20.81
C VAL A 353 6.00 15.65 -20.67
N GLY A 354 5.93 14.89 -21.76
CA GLY A 354 6.25 13.46 -21.78
C GLY A 354 7.75 13.16 -21.96
N SER A 355 8.61 14.18 -22.05
CA SER A 355 10.03 13.99 -22.33
C SER A 355 10.78 13.28 -21.19
N PRO A 356 11.88 12.55 -21.48
CA PRO A 356 12.73 11.92 -20.47
C PRO A 356 13.25 12.89 -19.41
N ALA A 357 13.53 14.14 -19.78
CA ALA A 357 13.96 15.18 -18.84
C ALA A 357 12.93 15.43 -17.73
N MET A 358 11.63 15.47 -18.06
CA MET A 358 10.56 15.64 -17.07
C MET A 358 10.51 14.45 -16.10
N MET A 359 10.68 13.22 -16.59
CA MET A 359 10.74 12.03 -15.74
C MET A 359 11.92 12.11 -14.75
N TYR A 360 13.13 12.46 -15.20
CA TYR A 360 14.28 12.59 -14.30
C TYR A 360 14.15 13.74 -13.30
N VAL A 361 13.49 14.84 -13.64
CA VAL A 361 13.21 15.92 -12.69
C VAL A 361 12.19 15.48 -11.64
N PHE A 362 11.06 14.92 -12.05
CA PHE A 362 9.93 14.65 -11.16
C PHE A 362 10.04 13.31 -10.42
N TRP A 363 10.29 12.20 -11.12
CA TRP A 363 10.48 10.87 -10.51
C TRP A 363 11.92 10.61 -10.03
N GLY A 364 12.90 11.33 -10.57
CA GLY A 364 14.29 11.30 -10.11
C GLY A 364 14.52 12.30 -8.98
N GLY A 365 14.74 13.57 -9.33
CA GLY A 365 15.25 14.62 -8.44
C GLY A 365 14.29 15.08 -7.33
N LEU A 366 13.03 15.36 -7.65
CA LEU A 366 12.07 15.83 -6.65
C LEU A 366 11.65 14.73 -5.68
N GLU A 367 11.52 13.48 -6.13
CA GLU A 367 11.36 12.35 -5.21
C GLU A 367 12.63 12.10 -4.36
N LEU A 368 13.84 12.36 -4.88
CA LEU A 368 15.05 12.29 -4.07
C LEU A 368 15.02 13.35 -2.95
N LEU A 369 14.53 14.57 -3.24
CA LEU A 369 14.27 15.60 -2.24
C LEU A 369 13.24 15.16 -1.18
N VAL A 370 12.16 14.48 -1.57
CA VAL A 370 11.19 13.88 -0.63
C VAL A 370 11.88 12.91 0.34
N ASN A 371 12.79 12.06 -0.16
CA ASN A 371 13.54 11.12 0.66
C ASN A 371 14.53 11.83 1.62
N VAL A 372 15.20 12.88 1.16
CA VAL A 372 16.04 13.74 2.02
C VAL A 372 15.19 14.38 3.13
N LEU A 373 14.00 14.89 2.82
CA LEU A 373 13.08 15.44 3.82
C LEU A 373 12.61 14.40 4.85
N TYR A 374 12.40 13.13 4.46
CA TYR A 374 12.04 12.06 5.39
C TYR A 374 13.21 11.63 6.30
N LEU A 375 14.41 11.49 5.73
CA LEU A 375 15.62 11.10 6.46
C LEU A 375 16.09 12.21 7.42
N VAL A 376 16.29 13.43 6.92
CA VAL A 376 16.71 14.60 7.73
C VAL A 376 15.61 14.99 8.71
N GLY A 377 14.34 14.92 8.28
CA GLY A 377 13.19 15.19 9.14
C GLY A 377 13.00 14.16 10.25
N ARG A 378 13.69 13.02 10.23
CA ARG A 378 13.51 11.89 11.17
C ARG A 378 12.04 11.50 11.32
N VAL A 379 11.40 11.21 10.18
CA VAL A 379 10.01 10.74 10.09
C VAL A 379 9.78 9.49 10.94
N ASP A 380 10.80 8.64 11.07
CA ASP A 380 10.84 7.47 11.95
C ASP A 380 10.54 7.81 13.42
N LEU A 381 11.04 8.95 13.91
CA LEU A 381 10.79 9.43 15.28
C LEU A 381 9.52 10.28 15.35
N ARG A 382 9.33 11.23 14.42
CA ARG A 382 8.22 12.20 14.41
C ARG A 382 6.85 11.55 14.36
N PHE A 383 6.75 10.40 13.68
CA PHE A 383 5.49 9.68 13.47
C PHE A 383 5.51 8.31 14.16
N TYR A 384 6.45 8.05 15.06
CA TYR A 384 6.43 6.83 15.87
C TYR A 384 5.16 6.78 16.72
N ARG A 385 4.45 5.66 16.64
CA ARG A 385 3.32 5.31 17.51
C ARG A 385 3.71 4.02 18.23
N PRO A 386 3.65 3.97 19.57
CA PRO A 386 3.92 2.76 20.32
C PRO A 386 2.92 1.64 20.02
N ASP A 387 3.40 0.40 20.05
CA ASP A 387 2.58 -0.78 19.84
C ASP A 387 1.55 -1.00 20.96
N ARG A 388 0.54 -1.84 20.67
CA ARG A 388 -0.38 -2.34 21.69
C ARG A 388 0.35 -3.35 22.58
N LEU A 389 0.03 -3.36 23.87
CA LEU A 389 0.47 -4.44 24.75
C LEU A 389 -0.28 -5.75 24.40
N PRO A 390 0.34 -6.93 24.56
CA PRO A 390 -0.32 -8.22 24.38
C PRO A 390 -1.61 -8.36 25.20
N LYS A 391 -2.60 -9.12 24.72
CA LYS A 391 -3.89 -9.33 25.41
C LYS A 391 -3.70 -9.85 26.85
N SER A 392 -2.95 -10.94 27.01
CA SER A 392 -2.55 -11.50 28.32
C SER A 392 -1.95 -10.46 29.26
N VAL A 393 -1.09 -9.58 28.74
CA VAL A 393 -0.45 -8.48 29.48
C VAL A 393 -1.45 -7.37 29.89
N ARG A 394 -2.59 -7.26 29.20
CA ARG A 394 -3.67 -6.33 29.51
C ARG A 394 -4.70 -6.90 30.50
N GLU A 395 -4.84 -8.22 30.56
CA GLU A 395 -5.79 -8.91 31.45
C GLU A 395 -5.23 -9.17 32.86
N ILE A 396 -3.91 -9.15 33.07
CA ILE A 396 -3.30 -9.34 34.41
C ILE A 396 -3.76 -8.25 35.39
N VAL A 397 -4.75 -8.56 36.23
CA VAL A 397 -5.13 -7.74 37.39
C VAL A 397 -4.01 -7.86 38.43
N THR A 398 -3.28 -6.78 38.65
CA THR A 398 -2.16 -6.73 39.60
C THR A 398 -2.70 -6.48 41.00
N ALA A 399 -2.10 -7.05 42.05
CA ALA A 399 -2.62 -6.95 43.43
C ALA A 399 -2.78 -5.52 43.99
N GLU A 400 -2.12 -4.52 43.40
CA GLU A 400 -2.36 -3.10 43.73
C GLU A 400 -3.77 -2.62 43.29
N GLN A 401 -4.41 -3.30 42.33
CA GLN A 401 -5.74 -2.94 41.80
C GLN A 401 -6.88 -3.41 42.71
N SER A 402 -6.73 -4.53 43.42
CA SER A 402 -7.75 -5.00 44.38
C SER A 402 -7.88 -4.08 45.60
N LEU A 403 -6.88 -3.22 45.84
CA LEU A 403 -6.88 -2.27 46.95
C LEU A 403 -7.68 -0.98 46.63
N TYR A 404 -7.80 -0.60 45.35
CA TYR A 404 -8.52 0.59 44.90
C TYR A 404 -9.22 0.37 43.55
N PRO A 405 -10.42 -0.24 43.54
CA PRO A 405 -11.32 -0.18 42.38
C PRO A 405 -11.71 1.29 42.13
N SER A 406 -11.51 1.80 40.92
CA SER A 406 -12.00 3.14 40.56
C SER A 406 -13.33 3.04 39.83
N GLU A 407 -14.29 3.88 40.24
CA GLU A 407 -15.61 4.01 39.62
C GLU A 407 -15.50 4.26 38.10
N ILE A 408 -16.26 3.49 37.32
CA ILE A 408 -16.34 3.61 35.85
C ILE A 408 -17.73 4.13 35.48
N GLU A 409 -17.77 5.22 34.70
CA GLU A 409 -18.95 5.55 33.91
C GLU A 409 -19.03 4.62 32.67
N SER A 410 -19.92 3.63 32.74
CA SER A 410 -20.52 2.88 31.61
C SER A 410 -19.59 2.06 30.68
N ASP A 411 -19.52 0.75 30.94
CA ASP A 411 -18.75 -0.27 30.17
C ASP A 411 -19.32 -0.68 28.79
N VAL A 412 -20.07 0.18 28.09
CA VAL A 412 -20.93 -0.29 26.96
C VAL A 412 -20.27 -0.27 25.56
N GLU A 413 -19.26 0.57 25.29
CA GLU A 413 -18.69 0.70 23.93
C GLU A 413 -17.29 0.08 23.72
N ALA A 414 -16.60 -0.41 24.76
CA ALA A 414 -15.22 -0.89 24.64
C ALA A 414 -15.07 -2.41 24.49
N ASN A 415 -16.00 -3.20 25.05
CA ASN A 415 -15.84 -4.66 25.20
C ASN A 415 -16.52 -5.53 24.14
N SER A 416 -17.27 -4.95 23.19
CA SER A 416 -17.91 -5.69 22.07
C SER A 416 -16.94 -6.00 20.90
N ILE A 417 -15.71 -6.41 21.22
CA ILE A 417 -14.70 -6.87 20.24
C ILE A 417 -13.99 -8.12 20.80
N GLY A 418 -14.66 -9.27 20.68
CA GLY A 418 -14.03 -10.59 20.79
C GLY A 418 -14.43 -11.43 22.00
N GLU A 419 -15.71 -11.74 22.16
CA GLU A 419 -16.17 -12.90 22.93
C GLU A 419 -17.22 -13.69 22.13
N ALA A 420 -16.74 -14.68 21.38
CA ALA A 420 -17.57 -15.81 20.94
C ALA A 420 -17.38 -16.93 21.98
N ARG A 421 -18.21 -16.89 23.03
CA ARG A 421 -18.70 -18.00 23.85
C ARG A 421 -17.92 -19.33 23.77
N GLU A 422 -17.03 -19.56 24.74
CA GLU A 422 -16.87 -20.89 25.35
C GLU A 422 -17.25 -20.82 26.83
N LYS A 423 -18.20 -21.67 27.24
CA LYS A 423 -18.50 -21.94 28.65
C LYS A 423 -18.51 -23.45 28.84
N SER A 424 -17.47 -23.96 29.48
CA SER A 424 -17.48 -25.27 30.12
C SER A 424 -17.36 -25.07 31.63
N SER A 425 -18.39 -25.47 32.36
CA SER A 425 -18.30 -25.82 33.78
C SER A 425 -19.59 -26.54 34.16
N ASP A 426 -19.53 -27.85 34.30
CA ASP A 426 -20.51 -28.59 35.08
C ASP A 426 -20.54 -28.03 36.51
N GLU A 427 -21.73 -27.87 37.10
CA GLU A 427 -21.98 -28.44 38.42
C GLU A 427 -23.48 -28.56 38.71
N SER A 428 -23.79 -29.52 39.58
CA SER A 428 -25.13 -30.05 39.85
C SER A 428 -26.02 -29.16 40.73
N SER A 429 -27.34 -29.20 40.53
CA SER A 429 -28.26 -29.74 41.56
C SER A 429 -29.71 -29.86 41.08
N SER A 430 -30.32 -30.97 41.48
CA SER A 430 -31.75 -31.32 41.44
C SER A 430 -32.68 -30.26 42.02
N PHE A 431 -33.84 -30.02 41.39
CA PHE A 431 -35.13 -30.56 41.87
C PHE A 431 -36.28 -30.27 40.87
N ASP A 432 -37.20 -31.22 40.74
CA ASP A 432 -38.43 -31.08 39.95
C ASP A 432 -39.50 -30.26 40.68
N ASN A 433 -40.36 -29.53 39.94
CA ASN A 433 -41.81 -29.59 40.21
C ASN A 433 -42.69 -29.15 39.03
N GLU A 434 -43.94 -29.60 39.06
CA GLU A 434 -44.99 -29.57 38.03
C GLU A 434 -45.91 -28.32 38.09
N GLY A 435 -46.88 -28.24 37.16
CA GLY A 435 -48.07 -27.36 37.24
C GLY A 435 -48.22 -26.41 36.05
N SER A 436 -49.02 -26.76 35.03
CA SER A 436 -50.48 -26.47 34.88
C SER A 436 -50.73 -25.09 34.24
N GLU A 437 -51.27 -25.00 33.01
CA GLU A 437 -52.73 -24.93 32.70
C GLU A 437 -53.39 -23.70 33.38
N ASP A 438 -54.11 -22.76 32.76
CA ASP A 438 -54.72 -22.61 31.41
C ASP A 438 -54.62 -21.11 30.97
N GLU A 439 -55.23 -20.52 29.92
CA GLU A 439 -56.36 -20.90 29.04
C GLU A 439 -56.20 -20.33 27.60
N LEU A 440 -57.27 -20.39 26.80
CA LEU A 440 -57.43 -19.96 25.41
C LEU A 440 -57.83 -18.48 25.26
N ASN A 441 -57.50 -17.84 24.12
CA ASN A 441 -58.53 -17.47 23.14
C ASN A 441 -57.98 -17.02 21.77
N ASP A 442 -58.84 -17.21 20.76
CA ASP A 442 -58.55 -17.25 19.32
C ASP A 442 -58.85 -15.91 18.62
N PHE A 443 -58.08 -15.57 17.58
CA PHE A 443 -58.50 -14.64 16.51
C PHE A 443 -57.57 -14.73 15.28
N ASP A 444 -57.79 -15.75 14.43
CA ASP A 444 -57.15 -15.88 13.13
C ASP A 444 -57.69 -14.90 12.08
N PHE A 445 -56.80 -14.36 11.24
CA PHE A 445 -57.15 -13.87 9.90
C PHE A 445 -56.00 -14.15 8.93
N GLY A 446 -56.00 -15.37 8.39
CA GLY A 446 -54.96 -15.84 7.49
C GLY A 446 -54.82 -15.04 6.18
N SER A 447 -53.57 -14.78 5.81
CA SER A 447 -53.19 -14.66 4.39
C SER A 447 -51.94 -15.51 4.13
N THR A 448 -51.83 -16.05 2.92
CA THR A 448 -51.25 -17.37 2.68
C THR A 448 -49.72 -17.43 2.49
N LYS A 449 -49.17 -18.57 2.93
CA LYS A 449 -47.96 -19.27 2.43
C LYS A 449 -46.58 -18.64 2.72
N ARG A 450 -45.88 -19.30 3.64
CA ARG A 450 -44.43 -19.28 3.83
C ARG A 450 -43.91 -20.70 3.55
N ASN A 451 -42.94 -20.86 2.65
CA ASN A 451 -42.11 -22.06 2.54
C ASN A 451 -40.66 -21.60 2.65
N SER A 452 -39.89 -22.20 3.56
CA SER A 452 -38.43 -22.04 3.62
C SER A 452 -37.77 -22.70 2.40
N PRO A 453 -36.56 -22.26 2.05
CA PRO A 453 -35.42 -23.17 2.23
C PRO A 453 -34.47 -22.67 3.31
N GLY A 454 -33.74 -23.60 3.93
CA GLY A 454 -32.58 -23.26 4.77
C GLY A 454 -31.43 -22.74 3.91
N TYR A 455 -30.52 -22.02 4.55
CA TYR A 455 -29.17 -21.78 4.05
C TYR A 455 -28.21 -22.41 5.03
N ASP A 456 -27.27 -23.19 4.49
CA ASP A 456 -26.15 -23.73 5.22
C ASP A 456 -25.12 -22.61 5.46
N ASP A 457 -24.66 -22.46 6.70
CA ASP A 457 -23.52 -21.62 7.05
C ASP A 457 -22.23 -22.45 6.89
N ASP A 458 -21.53 -22.26 5.76
CA ASP A 458 -20.14 -22.71 5.60
C ASP A 458 -19.20 -21.64 6.21
N ASP A 459 -18.69 -21.90 7.41
CA ASP A 459 -17.65 -21.08 8.05
C ASP A 459 -16.29 -21.29 7.36
N ASP A 460 -15.82 -20.29 6.59
CA ASP A 460 -14.49 -20.27 5.96
C ASP A 460 -13.52 -19.35 6.75
N ASP A 461 -12.95 -19.92 7.83
CA ASP A 461 -11.96 -19.27 8.68
C ASP A 461 -10.61 -19.08 7.95
N SER A 462 -10.44 -17.91 7.35
CA SER A 462 -9.17 -17.50 6.73
C SER A 462 -8.10 -17.12 7.77
N GLU A 463 -7.46 -18.14 8.37
CA GLU A 463 -6.33 -17.95 9.28
C GLU A 463 -5.14 -17.21 8.62
N GLY A 464 -4.46 -16.40 9.44
CA GLY A 464 -3.35 -15.55 9.00
C GLY A 464 -2.06 -16.32 8.71
N PHE A 465 -1.40 -15.95 7.61
CA PHE A 465 -0.15 -16.53 7.14
C PHE A 465 1.03 -16.25 8.11
N ASP A 466 1.43 -17.24 8.93
CA ASP A 466 2.59 -17.14 9.83
C ASP A 466 3.89 -17.64 9.15
N PHE A 467 4.92 -16.79 9.16
CA PHE A 467 6.25 -17.04 8.60
C PHE A 467 7.28 -17.41 9.68
N THR A 468 6.93 -18.29 10.63
CA THR A 468 7.88 -18.80 11.65
C THR A 468 7.94 -20.33 11.70
N GLY A 469 8.80 -20.92 10.88
CA GLY A 469 9.06 -22.36 10.91
C GLY A 469 9.85 -22.78 12.16
N ASN A 470 9.27 -23.64 13.00
CA ASN A 470 10.07 -24.50 13.88
C ASN A 470 9.37 -25.85 14.14
N HIS A 471 10.04 -26.96 13.81
CA HIS A 471 9.47 -28.31 13.86
C HIS A 471 9.28 -28.83 15.29
N LYS A 472 8.18 -29.54 15.51
CA LYS A 472 8.17 -30.74 16.37
C LYS A 472 7.44 -31.88 15.67
N SER A 473 8.14 -32.98 15.44
CA SER A 473 7.56 -34.19 14.87
C SER A 473 6.69 -34.94 15.89
N LYS A 474 5.57 -35.49 15.43
CA LYS A 474 4.97 -36.69 16.00
C LYS A 474 4.59 -37.64 14.87
N SER A 475 5.06 -38.87 14.99
CA SER A 475 4.79 -39.99 14.08
C SER A 475 3.45 -40.66 14.39
N HIS A 476 2.82 -41.24 13.36
CA HIS A 476 1.81 -42.32 13.30
C HIS A 476 0.84 -41.99 12.14
N SER A 477 0.28 -42.93 11.38
CA SER A 477 0.53 -44.36 11.23
C SER A 477 0.05 -44.78 9.83
N PHE A 478 0.72 -45.73 9.18
CA PHE A 478 0.37 -46.20 7.83
C PHE A 478 -0.91 -47.05 7.84
N ARG A 479 -1.85 -46.80 6.92
CA ARG A 479 -2.92 -47.72 6.51
C ARG A 479 -3.16 -47.59 5.02
N THR A 480 -3.48 -48.71 4.38
CA THR A 480 -3.45 -48.92 2.92
C THR A 480 -4.78 -49.44 2.37
N VAL A 481 -4.91 -49.38 1.03
CA VAL A 481 -5.96 -50.01 0.20
C VAL A 481 -7.31 -49.27 0.28
N ALA A 482 -8.06 -49.02 -0.80
CA ALA A 482 -8.10 -49.69 -2.11
C ALA A 482 -8.06 -48.77 -3.34
N HIS A 483 -7.49 -49.28 -4.43
CA HIS A 483 -7.75 -48.79 -5.78
C HIS A 483 -9.13 -49.27 -6.25
N HIS A 484 -9.86 -48.43 -6.97
CA HIS A 484 -10.91 -48.89 -7.89
C HIS A 484 -10.57 -48.44 -9.31
N GLU A 485 -10.21 -49.42 -10.12
CA GLU A 485 -9.94 -49.26 -11.54
C GLU A 485 -11.27 -49.31 -12.32
N LYS A 486 -11.44 -48.41 -13.30
CA LYS A 486 -12.41 -48.56 -14.38
C LYS A 486 -11.86 -47.92 -15.65
N SER A 487 -11.97 -48.67 -16.73
CA SER A 487 -11.32 -48.47 -18.02
C SER A 487 -12.19 -47.74 -19.04
N ASP A 488 -11.50 -47.09 -19.98
CA ASP A 488 -11.84 -46.84 -21.39
C ASP A 488 -13.17 -46.18 -21.79
N ALA A 489 -13.06 -45.03 -22.47
CA ALA A 489 -13.43 -44.83 -23.89
C ALA A 489 -13.81 -43.36 -24.20
N ASP A 490 -13.56 -42.99 -25.46
CA ASP A 490 -14.09 -41.82 -26.22
C ASP A 490 -13.78 -40.41 -25.66
N SER A 491 -12.85 -39.62 -26.22
CA SER A 491 -12.68 -39.09 -27.60
C SER A 491 -13.38 -37.74 -27.84
N GLU A 492 -12.70 -36.87 -28.58
CA GLU A 492 -13.09 -35.51 -29.00
C GLU A 492 -13.28 -34.46 -27.88
N PHE A 493 -12.50 -33.38 -27.99
CA PHE A 493 -13.07 -32.07 -28.35
C PHE A 493 -11.99 -31.19 -28.97
N ARG A 494 -12.22 -30.77 -30.22
CA ARG A 494 -11.60 -29.59 -30.84
C ARG A 494 -12.66 -28.51 -30.90
N PHE A 495 -12.36 -27.30 -30.43
CA PHE A 495 -12.27 -26.08 -31.23
C PHE A 495 -11.65 -24.94 -30.39
#